data_AF-A0AAN6BUI9-F1
#
_entry.id   AF-A0AAN6BUI9-F1
#
_cell.length_a   1.000
_cell.length_b   1.000
_cell.length_c   1.000
_cell.angle_alpha   90.00
_cell.angle_beta   90.00
_cell.angle_gamma   90.00
#
_symmetry.space_group_name_H-M   'P 1'
#
loop_
_entity.id
_entity.type
_entity.pdbx_description
1 polymer ?
#
loop_
_entity_poly.entity_id
_entity_poly.type
_entity_poly.pdbx_seq_one_letter_code
_entity_poly.pdbx_strand_id
1 'polypeptide(L)'
;MAASSKPGSPRARDRKSQPTRLERDAFTSTSTGIPRRKSGVREGKKLEIPEDPGIRSVVTVDLLQWLEAIELQIDRVREKTLQPLLDKLSEEERIRCEAEKQFKLVEAEKEQASKECSELKAQTQALEEKLKTSQDELKKLQETQDARIVLLPECQGVRECPNKDVQEQGRPPKYTGDVLNEREIYLKNMWDDAAEQREAAMDQATVYKRDMNVVMQKNHQLEIDNAELAERLERTKSDAFTQKVNLEKAEKESKRLERGNTVLMEEKDKLRMEKAELIKKLETSESDAIRQKLDLEKAEKE
;
A
#
# COMPACT_ATOMS: atom_id res chain seq x y z
N MET A 1 18.32 56.62 14.67
CA MET A 1 17.05 56.93 13.99
C MET A 1 16.83 55.88 12.90
N ALA A 2 15.67 55.20 12.95
CA ALA A 2 14.93 54.42 11.91
C ALA A 2 15.71 53.49 10.95
N ALA A 3 15.26 52.29 10.54
CA ALA A 3 14.20 51.35 10.92
C ALA A 3 14.57 50.02 10.21
N SER A 4 14.72 48.90 10.91
CA SER A 4 13.75 47.78 10.96
C SER A 4 13.22 47.27 9.61
N SER A 5 13.62 46.06 9.21
CA SER A 5 12.73 45.03 8.64
C SER A 5 13.38 43.64 8.67
N LYS A 6 12.76 42.72 9.42
CA LYS A 6 13.01 41.26 9.44
C LYS A 6 12.11 40.57 8.40
N PRO A 7 12.51 39.44 7.79
CA PRO A 7 11.59 38.46 7.25
C PRO A 7 11.44 37.29 8.24
N GLY A 8 10.23 37.08 8.75
CA GLY A 8 9.90 35.99 9.67
C GLY A 8 8.72 35.16 9.16
N SER A 9 9.03 33.94 8.73
CA SER A 9 8.26 32.68 8.74
C SER A 9 6.71 32.72 8.81
N PRO A 10 6.00 32.02 7.89
CA PRO A 10 4.60 31.67 8.10
C PRO A 10 4.47 30.46 9.04
N ARG A 11 4.01 30.72 10.27
CA ARG A 11 3.47 29.69 11.17
C ARG A 11 2.05 29.30 10.71
N ALA A 12 1.90 28.03 10.37
CA ALA A 12 0.62 27.34 10.32
C ALA A 12 -0.10 27.46 11.67
N ARG A 13 -1.40 27.79 11.65
CA ARG A 13 -2.29 27.67 12.81
C ARG A 13 -3.19 26.45 12.63
N ASP A 14 -2.93 25.49 13.51
CA ASP A 14 -3.78 24.46 14.08
C ASP A 14 -5.29 24.61 13.81
N ARG A 15 -5.83 23.70 13.01
CA ARG A 15 -7.24 23.29 13.14
C ARG A 15 -7.30 22.16 14.17
N LYS A 16 -7.80 22.48 15.36
CA LYS A 16 -8.25 21.52 16.37
C LYS A 16 -9.46 20.77 15.84
N SER A 17 -9.28 19.51 15.44
CA SER A 17 -10.35 18.52 15.40
C SER A 17 -10.28 17.68 16.68
N GLN A 18 -11.35 17.75 17.48
CA GLN A 18 -11.59 16.83 18.59
C GLN A 18 -11.85 15.42 18.04
N PRO A 19 -11.37 14.37 18.71
CA PRO A 19 -12.00 13.06 18.65
C PRO A 19 -12.94 12.91 19.84
N THR A 20 -14.20 12.66 19.53
CA THR A 20 -15.25 12.23 20.44
C THR A 20 -14.82 10.94 21.14
N ARG A 21 -14.88 10.96 22.47
CA ARG A 21 -14.61 9.86 23.38
C ARG A 21 -15.81 8.92 23.44
N LEU A 22 -15.71 7.78 22.76
CA LEU A 22 -16.50 6.54 22.84
C LEU A 22 -15.56 5.53 22.13
N GLU A 23 -15.07 4.42 22.68
CA GLU A 23 -15.48 3.52 23.74
C GLU A 23 -14.20 2.89 24.34
N ARG A 24 -14.24 2.49 25.62
CA ARG A 24 -13.42 1.40 26.12
C ARG A 24 -14.38 0.43 26.76
N ASP A 25 -14.71 -0.63 26.03
CA ASP A 25 -14.95 -1.92 26.65
C ASP A 25 -14.10 -2.96 25.92
N ALA A 26 -13.24 -3.56 26.72
CA ALA A 26 -12.36 -4.64 26.32
C ALA A 26 -13.19 -5.90 26.11
N PHE A 27 -13.22 -6.42 24.88
CA PHE A 27 -13.58 -7.82 24.64
C PHE A 27 -12.31 -8.63 24.44
N THR A 28 -11.77 -9.10 25.57
CA THR A 28 -10.88 -10.25 25.60
C THR A 28 -11.62 -11.48 25.07
N SER A 29 -11.08 -12.06 24.01
CA SER A 29 -11.45 -13.39 23.54
C SER A 29 -11.23 -14.40 24.65
N THR A 30 -12.31 -14.99 25.19
CA THR A 30 -12.25 -16.24 25.93
C THR A 30 -13.36 -17.15 25.44
N SER A 31 -12.97 -18.16 24.66
CA SER A 31 -13.54 -19.50 24.60
C SER A 31 -15.00 -19.64 25.04
N THR A 32 -15.92 -19.66 24.08
CA THR A 32 -17.31 -20.08 24.32
C THR A 32 -17.35 -21.60 24.41
N GLY A 33 -16.96 -22.14 25.56
CA GLY A 33 -17.37 -23.46 26.00
C GLY A 33 -18.88 -23.46 26.23
N ILE A 34 -19.61 -24.28 25.48
CA ILE A 34 -21.05 -24.50 25.60
C ILE A 34 -21.38 -24.89 27.05
N PRO A 35 -22.15 -24.08 27.82
CA PRO A 35 -22.67 -24.54 29.09
C PRO A 35 -23.97 -25.32 28.82
N ARG A 36 -23.94 -26.61 29.15
CA ARG A 36 -25.12 -27.45 29.38
C ARG A 36 -26.17 -26.65 30.16
N ARG A 37 -27.28 -26.30 29.50
CA ARG A 37 -28.49 -25.82 30.18
C ARG A 37 -28.99 -26.92 31.10
N LYS A 38 -28.85 -26.73 32.41
CA LYS A 38 -29.71 -27.38 33.41
C LYS A 38 -31.09 -26.75 33.28
N SER A 39 -32.03 -27.48 32.70
CA SER A 39 -33.45 -27.15 32.80
C SER A 39 -33.89 -27.38 34.24
N GLY A 40 -34.15 -26.29 34.96
CA GLY A 40 -34.85 -26.33 36.23
C GLY A 40 -36.29 -26.77 35.98
N VAL A 41 -36.61 -27.98 36.43
CA VAL A 41 -37.98 -28.45 36.62
C VAL A 41 -38.66 -27.51 37.62
N ARG A 42 -39.48 -26.59 37.13
CA ARG A 42 -40.56 -26.01 37.94
C ARG A 42 -41.73 -26.98 37.81
N GLU A 43 -41.98 -27.75 38.86
CA GLU A 43 -43.21 -28.49 39.05
C GLU A 43 -44.38 -27.51 38.94
N GLY A 44 -45.09 -27.58 37.81
CA GLY A 44 -46.37 -26.94 37.63
C GLY A 44 -47.40 -27.61 38.53
N LYS A 45 -48.22 -26.80 39.20
CA LYS A 45 -49.44 -27.26 39.89
C LYS A 45 -50.19 -28.23 38.97
N LYS A 46 -50.45 -29.44 39.47
CA LYS A 46 -51.41 -30.37 38.87
C LYS A 46 -52.76 -29.67 38.75
N LEU A 47 -53.11 -29.27 37.54
CA LEU A 47 -54.51 -29.12 37.15
C LEU A 47 -55.03 -30.54 36.99
N GLU A 48 -55.75 -31.02 38.00
CA GLU A 48 -56.57 -32.23 37.88
C GLU A 48 -57.66 -31.94 36.85
N ILE A 49 -57.46 -32.45 35.64
CA ILE A 49 -58.51 -32.56 34.63
C ILE A 49 -59.37 -33.75 35.07
N PRO A 50 -60.69 -33.60 35.23
CA PRO A 50 -61.57 -34.72 35.51
C PRO A 50 -61.46 -35.75 34.38
N GLU A 51 -61.07 -36.99 34.74
CA GLU A 51 -61.09 -38.12 33.82
C GLU A 51 -62.54 -38.50 33.51
N ASP A 52 -63.08 -37.90 32.45
CA ASP A 52 -64.28 -38.40 31.80
C ASP A 52 -63.87 -39.53 30.82
N PRO A 53 -64.27 -40.81 31.01
CA PRO A 53 -63.75 -41.92 30.22
C PRO A 53 -64.30 -42.01 28.78
N GLY A 54 -65.20 -41.11 28.38
CA GLY A 54 -66.02 -41.29 27.17
C GLY A 54 -65.50 -40.74 25.85
N ILE A 55 -64.46 -39.88 25.84
CA ILE A 55 -64.01 -39.20 24.62
C ILE A 55 -62.48 -39.14 24.56
N ARG A 56 -61.82 -40.30 24.54
CA ARG A 56 -60.46 -40.38 23.97
C ARG A 56 -60.60 -40.41 22.46
N SER A 57 -60.94 -39.25 21.92
CA SER A 57 -61.16 -39.04 20.50
C SER A 57 -59.84 -39.20 19.75
N VAL A 58 -59.92 -39.95 18.65
CA VAL A 58 -58.96 -40.04 17.54
C VAL A 58 -58.26 -38.70 17.24
N VAL A 59 -58.97 -37.59 17.45
CA VAL A 59 -58.52 -36.19 17.31
C VAL A 59 -57.25 -35.84 18.11
N THR A 60 -57.03 -36.43 19.29
CA THR A 60 -55.83 -36.12 20.12
C THR A 60 -54.56 -36.79 19.60
N VAL A 61 -54.68 -37.99 19.02
CA VAL A 61 -53.58 -38.72 18.40
C VAL A 61 -53.21 -38.08 17.06
N ASP A 62 -54.20 -37.65 16.29
CA ASP A 62 -54.00 -36.95 15.02
C ASP A 62 -53.28 -35.60 15.19
N LEU A 63 -53.61 -34.85 16.26
CA LEU A 63 -52.94 -33.57 16.57
C LEU A 63 -51.46 -33.75 16.91
N LEU A 64 -51.10 -34.80 17.64
CA LEU A 64 -49.72 -35.12 17.98
C LEU A 64 -48.91 -35.53 16.74
N GLN A 65 -49.47 -36.38 15.88
CA GLN A 65 -48.84 -36.75 14.62
C GLN A 65 -48.66 -35.54 13.69
N TRP A 66 -49.63 -34.62 13.68
CA TRP A 66 -49.54 -33.40 12.88
C TRP A 66 -48.44 -32.45 13.39
N LEU A 67 -48.28 -32.33 14.71
CA LEU A 67 -47.19 -31.56 15.32
C LEU A 67 -45.81 -32.14 15.00
N GLU A 68 -45.63 -33.46 15.12
CA GLU A 68 -44.38 -34.12 14.73
C GLU A 68 -44.05 -33.93 13.25
N ALA A 69 -45.06 -34.00 12.37
CA ALA A 69 -44.87 -33.77 10.94
C ALA A 69 -44.45 -32.33 10.63
N ILE A 70 -44.98 -31.34 11.38
CA ILE A 70 -44.57 -29.94 11.26
C ILE A 70 -43.15 -29.73 11.78
N GLU A 71 -42.81 -30.34 12.91
CA GLU A 71 -41.47 -30.23 13.48
C GLU A 71 -40.41 -30.78 12.50
N LEU A 72 -40.71 -31.92 11.88
CA LEU A 72 -39.86 -32.53 10.86
C LEU A 72 -39.77 -31.71 9.56
N GLN A 73 -40.83 -31.00 9.19
CA GLN A 73 -40.84 -30.03 8.08
C GLN A 73 -39.99 -28.80 8.43
N ILE A 74 -40.09 -28.27 9.64
CA ILE A 74 -39.29 -27.14 10.14
C ILE A 74 -37.81 -27.51 10.13
N ASP A 75 -37.45 -28.70 10.60
CA ASP A 75 -36.07 -29.18 10.58
C ASP A 75 -35.55 -29.37 9.17
N ARG A 76 -36.36 -29.92 8.24
CA ARG A 76 -35.99 -29.98 6.83
C ARG A 76 -35.76 -28.61 6.21
N VAL A 77 -36.57 -27.61 6.54
CA VAL A 77 -36.39 -26.24 6.05
C VAL A 77 -35.14 -25.61 6.65
N ARG A 78 -34.87 -25.83 7.94
CA ARG A 78 -33.63 -25.39 8.59
C ARG A 78 -32.41 -25.99 7.91
N GLU A 79 -32.42 -27.29 7.69
CA GLU A 79 -31.29 -28.01 7.12
C GLU A 79 -31.10 -27.69 5.63
N LYS A 80 -32.18 -27.61 4.84
CA LYS A 80 -32.06 -27.32 3.40
C LYS A 80 -31.83 -25.84 3.07
N THR A 81 -32.33 -24.93 3.91
CA THR A 81 -32.38 -23.50 3.56
C THR A 81 -31.49 -22.65 4.45
N LEU A 82 -31.45 -22.90 5.76
CA LEU A 82 -30.63 -22.11 6.69
C LEU A 82 -29.19 -22.61 6.76
N GLN A 83 -28.95 -23.93 6.72
CA GLN A 83 -27.57 -24.46 6.80
C GLN A 83 -26.66 -23.94 5.67
N PRO A 84 -27.08 -23.94 4.39
CA PRO A 84 -26.24 -23.41 3.32
C PRO A 84 -25.98 -21.90 3.43
N LEU A 85 -26.89 -21.15 4.05
CA LEU A 85 -26.70 -19.72 4.31
C LEU A 85 -25.69 -19.49 5.43
N LEU A 86 -25.71 -20.32 6.48
CA LEU A 86 -24.72 -20.29 7.55
C LEU A 86 -23.32 -20.65 7.04
N ASP A 87 -23.22 -21.67 6.19
CA ASP A 87 -21.94 -22.07 5.60
C ASP A 87 -21.37 -20.95 4.71
N LYS A 88 -22.21 -20.31 3.89
CA LYS A 88 -21.82 -19.14 3.09
C LYS A 88 -21.38 -17.96 3.96
N LEU A 89 -22.09 -17.68 5.05
CA LEU A 89 -21.73 -16.61 5.96
C LEU A 89 -20.38 -16.88 6.63
N SER A 90 -20.13 -18.13 7.04
CA SER A 90 -18.85 -18.55 7.61
C SER A 90 -17.71 -18.40 6.61
N GLU A 91 -17.93 -18.74 5.34
CA GLU A 91 -16.92 -18.59 4.30
C GLU A 91 -16.64 -17.12 3.98
N GLU A 92 -17.68 -16.28 3.92
CA GLU A 92 -17.54 -14.84 3.74
C GLU A 92 -16.74 -14.20 4.89
N GLU A 93 -17.01 -14.62 6.13
CA GLU A 93 -16.25 -14.18 7.30
C GLU A 93 -14.78 -14.61 7.22
N ARG A 94 -14.50 -15.84 6.78
CA ARG A 94 -13.14 -16.33 6.56
C ARG A 94 -12.41 -15.49 5.51
N ILE A 95 -13.04 -15.22 4.38
CA ILE A 95 -12.48 -14.40 3.29
C ILE A 95 -12.21 -12.98 3.79
N ARG A 96 -13.16 -12.38 4.52
CA ARG A 96 -13.01 -11.05 5.11
C ARG A 96 -11.82 -10.98 6.06
N CYS A 97 -11.66 -11.96 6.95
CA CYS A 97 -10.52 -12.01 7.86
C CYS A 97 -9.19 -12.14 7.12
N GLU A 98 -9.13 -12.92 6.04
CA GLU A 98 -7.91 -13.04 5.23
C GLU A 98 -7.60 -11.74 4.49
N ALA A 99 -8.60 -11.10 3.90
CA ALA A 99 -8.45 -9.78 3.28
C ALA A 99 -7.96 -8.72 4.28
N GLU A 100 -8.45 -8.74 5.52
CA GLU A 100 -8.00 -7.82 6.56
C GLU A 100 -6.52 -8.04 6.95
N LYS A 101 -6.04 -9.29 6.97
CA LYS A 101 -4.61 -9.58 7.20
C LYS A 101 -3.75 -9.05 6.05
N GLN A 102 -4.17 -9.28 4.81
CA GLN A 102 -3.47 -8.78 3.63
C GLN A 102 -3.43 -7.25 3.65
N PHE A 103 -4.54 -6.60 4.01
CA PHE A 103 -4.62 -5.15 4.12
C PHE A 103 -3.63 -4.60 5.15
N LYS A 104 -3.54 -5.22 6.34
CA LYS A 104 -2.57 -4.83 7.38
C LYS A 104 -1.12 -4.98 6.91
N LEU A 105 -0.82 -6.02 6.13
CA LEU A 105 0.51 -6.23 5.56
C LEU A 105 0.86 -5.13 4.55
N VAL A 106 -0.05 -4.83 3.62
CA VAL A 106 0.11 -3.74 2.65
C VAL A 106 0.27 -2.38 3.35
N GLU A 107 -0.47 -2.14 4.43
CA GLU A 107 -0.37 -0.90 5.20
C GLU A 107 1.01 -0.75 5.86
N ALA A 108 1.56 -1.84 6.41
CA ALA A 108 2.91 -1.85 6.97
C ALA A 108 3.99 -1.64 5.89
N GLU A 109 3.88 -2.29 4.73
CA GLU A 109 4.80 -2.09 3.60
C GLU A 109 4.76 -0.66 3.08
N LYS A 110 3.56 -0.06 2.98
CA LYS A 110 3.40 1.34 2.60
C LYS A 110 4.08 2.29 3.58
N GLU A 111 3.95 2.03 4.88
CA GLU A 111 4.60 2.84 5.91
C GLU A 111 6.14 2.73 5.80
N GLN A 112 6.66 1.53 5.58
CA GLN A 112 8.08 1.30 5.36
C GLN A 112 8.58 2.02 4.10
N ALA A 113 7.90 1.86 2.97
CA ALA A 113 8.25 2.54 1.72
C ALA A 113 8.21 4.08 1.89
N SER A 114 7.28 4.60 2.68
CA SER A 114 7.23 6.04 2.99
C SER A 114 8.44 6.53 3.80
N LYS A 115 8.96 5.70 4.71
CA LYS A 115 10.17 6.01 5.49
C LYS A 115 11.40 6.01 4.60
N GLU A 116 11.58 4.95 3.81
CA GLU A 116 12.69 4.82 2.85
C GLU A 116 12.69 5.98 1.84
N CYS A 117 11.53 6.36 1.32
CA CYS A 117 11.40 7.46 0.37
C CYS A 117 11.76 8.83 1.02
N SER A 118 11.45 9.01 2.30
CA SER A 118 11.85 10.19 3.07
C SER A 118 13.36 10.24 3.32
N GLU A 119 13.97 9.10 3.64
CA GLU A 119 15.43 8.98 3.81
C GLU A 119 16.18 9.25 2.50
N LEU A 120 15.72 8.66 1.39
CA LEU A 120 16.29 8.92 0.07
C LEU A 120 16.20 10.40 -0.29
N LYS A 121 15.06 11.04 -0.01
CA LYS A 121 14.89 12.48 -0.25
C LYS A 121 15.90 13.31 0.55
N ALA A 122 16.15 12.96 1.81
CA ALA A 122 17.15 13.64 2.64
C ALA A 122 18.58 13.42 2.10
N GLN A 123 18.90 12.21 1.64
CA GLN A 123 20.20 11.91 1.03
C GLN A 123 20.42 12.68 -0.27
N THR A 124 19.40 12.77 -1.13
CA THR A 124 19.45 13.54 -2.37
C THR A 124 19.72 15.02 -2.08
N GLN A 125 19.02 15.61 -1.11
CA GLN A 125 19.25 17.00 -0.72
C GLN A 125 20.69 17.23 -0.22
N ALA A 126 21.22 16.31 0.60
CA ALA A 126 22.59 16.41 1.08
C ALA A 126 23.62 16.30 -0.07
N LEU A 127 23.35 15.49 -1.09
CA LEU A 127 24.19 15.38 -2.28
C LEU A 127 24.10 16.63 -3.17
N GLU A 128 22.91 17.22 -3.33
CA GLU A 128 22.73 18.49 -4.04
C GLU A 128 23.50 19.63 -3.37
N GLU A 129 23.47 19.71 -2.04
CA GLU A 129 24.26 20.69 -1.29
C GLU A 129 25.77 20.49 -1.51
N LYS A 130 26.26 19.24 -1.44
CA LYS A 130 27.66 18.92 -1.72
C LYS A 130 28.07 19.27 -3.15
N LEU A 131 27.19 19.00 -4.12
CA LEU A 131 27.42 19.37 -5.52
C LEU A 131 27.54 20.89 -5.66
N LYS A 132 26.64 21.65 -5.04
CA LYS A 132 26.69 23.11 -5.05
C LYS A 132 27.98 23.64 -4.43
N THR A 133 28.40 23.11 -3.28
CA THR A 133 29.68 23.50 -2.66
C THR A 133 30.88 23.21 -3.59
N SER A 134 30.88 22.06 -4.27
CA SER A 134 31.96 21.72 -5.20
C SER A 134 31.98 22.64 -6.44
N GLN A 135 30.80 23.05 -6.92
CA GLN A 135 30.67 24.03 -8.02
C GLN A 135 31.20 25.41 -7.60
N ASP A 136 30.89 25.85 -6.38
CA ASP A 136 31.39 27.13 -5.84
C ASP A 136 32.92 27.11 -5.66
N GLU A 137 33.49 25.99 -5.19
CA GLU A 137 34.94 25.80 -5.09
C GLU A 137 35.62 25.82 -6.46
N LEU A 138 35.04 25.14 -7.45
CA LEU A 138 35.56 25.11 -8.81
C LEU A 138 35.55 26.51 -9.45
N LYS A 139 34.50 27.30 -9.18
CA LYS A 139 34.44 28.70 -9.61
C LYS A 139 35.56 29.55 -8.98
N LYS A 140 35.81 29.39 -7.68
CA LYS A 140 36.94 30.09 -7.00
C LYS A 140 38.29 29.69 -7.57
N LEU A 141 38.49 28.41 -7.89
CA LEU A 141 39.71 27.93 -8.53
C LEU A 141 39.89 28.55 -9.92
N GLN A 142 38.82 28.62 -10.71
CA GLN A 142 38.83 29.30 -12.01
C GLN A 142 39.19 30.78 -11.88
N GLU A 143 38.57 31.51 -10.95
CA GLU A 143 38.88 32.93 -10.68
C GLU A 143 40.36 33.10 -10.26
N THR A 144 40.91 32.15 -9.49
CA THR A 144 42.32 32.16 -9.08
C THR A 144 43.26 31.91 -10.25
N GLN A 145 42.88 30.99 -11.16
CA GLN A 145 43.63 30.73 -12.39
C GLN A 145 43.61 31.93 -13.33
N ASP A 146 42.45 32.55 -13.51
CA ASP A 146 42.28 33.74 -14.35
C ASP A 146 43.10 34.92 -13.79
N ALA A 147 43.09 35.12 -12.46
CA ALA A 147 43.93 36.12 -11.80
C ALA A 147 45.43 35.86 -12.01
N ARG A 148 45.88 34.60 -11.97
CA ARG A 148 47.27 34.24 -12.30
C ARG A 148 47.62 34.58 -13.75
N ILE A 149 46.72 34.31 -14.70
CA ILE A 149 46.94 34.63 -16.12
C ILE A 149 47.10 36.14 -16.32
N VAL A 150 46.32 36.97 -15.60
CA VAL A 150 46.41 38.43 -15.68
C VAL A 150 47.70 38.98 -15.04
N LEU A 151 48.21 38.35 -13.98
CA LEU A 151 49.46 38.75 -13.31
C LEU A 151 50.74 38.28 -14.03
N LEU A 152 50.65 37.27 -14.90
CA LEU A 152 51.80 36.73 -15.65
C LEU A 152 52.49 37.78 -16.53
N PRO A 153 51.77 38.62 -17.31
CA PRO A 153 52.35 39.72 -18.08
C PRO A 153 53.09 40.77 -17.22
N GLU A 154 52.57 41.11 -16.04
CA GLU A 154 53.20 42.08 -15.12
C GLU A 154 54.50 41.53 -14.52
N CYS A 155 54.58 40.22 -14.27
CA CYS A 155 55.81 39.58 -13.80
C CYS A 155 56.84 39.33 -14.92
N GLN A 156 56.39 39.23 -16.19
CA GLN A 156 57.28 39.12 -17.35
C GLN A 156 57.90 40.46 -17.76
N GLY A 157 57.22 41.58 -17.50
CA GLY A 157 57.76 42.93 -17.71
C GLY A 157 58.93 43.32 -16.78
N VAL A 158 59.14 42.59 -15.67
CA VAL A 158 60.23 42.86 -14.72
C VAL A 158 61.51 42.07 -15.06
N ARG A 159 61.44 41.10 -15.99
CA ARG A 159 62.58 40.23 -16.31
C ARG A 159 63.51 40.78 -17.39
N GLU A 160 63.17 41.94 -17.97
CA GLU A 160 63.97 42.62 -19.00
C GLU A 160 64.39 44.02 -18.56
N CYS A 161 65.08 44.12 -17.42
CA CYS A 161 65.99 45.24 -17.18
C CYS A 161 67.43 44.74 -17.38
N PRO A 162 68.15 45.17 -18.43
CA PRO A 162 69.56 44.86 -18.55
C PRO A 162 70.31 45.68 -17.50
N ASN A 163 70.61 45.06 -16.36
CA ASN A 163 71.54 45.63 -15.38
C ASN A 163 72.91 45.78 -16.03
N LYS A 164 73.20 46.97 -16.55
CA LYS A 164 74.53 47.34 -17.06
C LYS A 164 75.35 48.21 -16.10
N ASP A 165 74.83 48.55 -14.91
CA ASP A 165 75.53 49.43 -13.96
C ASP A 165 75.67 48.83 -12.55
N VAL A 166 75.96 47.54 -12.44
CA VAL A 166 76.34 46.91 -11.14
C VAL A 166 77.64 46.12 -11.27
N GLN A 167 78.69 46.78 -11.76
CA GLN A 167 80.07 46.26 -11.67
C GLN A 167 81.01 47.10 -10.81
N GLU A 168 80.56 48.21 -10.25
CA GLU A 168 81.37 49.01 -9.34
C GLU A 168 80.58 49.37 -8.08
N GLN A 169 80.65 48.48 -7.09
CA GLN A 169 80.95 48.82 -5.70
C GLN A 169 80.62 47.64 -4.79
N GLY A 170 81.63 47.18 -4.05
CA GLY A 170 81.46 46.18 -3.00
C GLY A 170 82.51 45.09 -3.08
N ARG A 171 83.76 45.40 -2.70
CA ARG A 171 84.60 44.34 -2.11
C ARG A 171 83.78 43.74 -0.96
N PRO A 172 83.62 42.40 -0.86
CA PRO A 172 82.97 41.82 0.30
C PRO A 172 83.76 42.24 1.54
N PRO A 173 83.14 42.83 2.56
CA PRO A 173 83.75 42.94 3.87
C PRO A 173 84.22 41.55 4.28
N LYS A 174 85.40 41.44 4.92
CA LYS A 174 86.00 40.16 5.37
C LYS A 174 85.20 39.45 6.49
N TYR A 175 83.92 39.77 6.62
CA TYR A 175 82.91 39.26 7.54
C TYR A 175 81.65 38.89 6.73
N THR A 176 81.79 37.99 5.75
CA THR A 176 80.73 37.61 4.78
C THR A 176 80.38 36.12 4.77
N GLY A 177 81.10 35.30 5.57
CA GLY A 177 80.80 33.87 5.69
C GLY A 177 79.39 33.61 6.22
N ASP A 178 78.95 34.37 7.22
CA ASP A 178 77.65 34.18 7.86
C ASP A 178 76.48 34.56 6.93
N VAL A 179 76.61 35.68 6.20
CA VAL A 179 75.56 36.17 5.27
C VAL A 179 75.40 35.25 4.05
N LEU A 180 76.50 34.65 3.55
CA LEU A 180 76.42 33.68 2.46
C LEU A 180 75.80 32.36 2.92
N ASN A 181 76.08 31.93 4.15
CA ASN A 181 75.50 30.73 4.75
C ASN A 181 73.99 30.90 5.01
N GLU A 182 73.55 32.05 5.52
CA GLU A 182 72.12 32.37 5.69
C GLU A 182 71.37 32.36 4.34
N ARG A 183 71.99 32.90 3.28
CA ARG A 183 71.40 32.88 1.93
C ARG A 183 71.30 31.47 1.35
N GLU A 184 72.30 30.63 1.59
CA GLU A 184 72.30 29.23 1.14
C GLU A 184 71.23 28.42 1.89
N ILE A 185 71.09 28.60 3.20
CA ILE A 185 70.03 27.99 4.02
C ILE A 185 68.65 28.46 3.55
N TYR A 186 68.46 29.76 3.32
CA TYR A 186 67.19 30.31 2.85
C TYR A 186 66.79 29.73 1.49
N LEU A 187 67.72 29.67 0.54
CA LEU A 187 67.45 29.08 -0.76
C LEU A 187 67.11 27.59 -0.62
N LYS A 188 67.88 26.83 0.15
CA LYS A 188 67.62 25.41 0.38
C LYS A 188 66.20 25.18 0.94
N ASN A 189 65.81 25.92 1.97
CA ASN A 189 64.47 25.82 2.56
C ASN A 189 63.39 26.16 1.53
N MET A 190 63.57 27.20 0.71
CA MET A 190 62.65 27.55 -0.38
C MET A 190 62.50 26.43 -1.42
N TRP A 191 63.59 25.72 -1.75
CA TRP A 191 63.55 24.59 -2.69
C TRP A 191 62.85 23.38 -2.09
N ASP A 192 63.08 23.11 -0.80
CA ASP A 192 62.43 22.03 -0.06
C ASP A 192 60.92 22.31 0.08
N ASP A 193 60.51 23.52 0.44
CA ASP A 193 59.10 23.95 0.49
C ASP A 193 58.41 23.80 -0.88
N ALA A 194 59.10 24.21 -1.96
CA ALA A 194 58.60 24.06 -3.33
C ALA A 194 58.56 22.60 -3.80
N ALA A 195 59.37 21.71 -3.23
CA ALA A 195 59.28 20.28 -3.49
C ALA A 195 58.07 19.66 -2.77
N GLU A 196 57.86 20.00 -1.49
CA GLU A 196 56.72 19.54 -0.70
C GLU A 196 55.38 19.99 -1.30
N GLN A 197 55.29 21.23 -1.76
CA GLN A 197 54.09 21.73 -2.47
C GLN A 197 53.81 20.97 -3.77
N ARG A 198 54.86 20.55 -4.50
CA ARG A 198 54.70 19.76 -5.73
C ARG A 198 54.23 18.35 -5.43
N GLU A 199 54.74 17.74 -4.37
CA GLU A 199 54.29 16.42 -3.91
C GLU A 199 52.83 16.46 -3.47
N ALA A 200 52.45 17.44 -2.64
CA ALA A 200 51.06 17.64 -2.21
C ALA A 200 50.10 17.87 -3.40
N ALA A 201 50.52 18.65 -4.42
CA ALA A 201 49.73 18.86 -5.62
C ALA A 201 49.56 17.57 -6.45
N MET A 202 50.62 16.75 -6.54
CA MET A 202 50.52 15.44 -7.20
C MET A 202 49.58 14.50 -6.45
N ASP A 203 49.69 14.43 -5.12
CA ASP A 203 48.79 13.61 -4.30
C ASP A 203 47.34 14.03 -4.47
N GLN A 204 47.06 15.34 -4.42
CA GLN A 204 45.72 15.88 -4.64
C GLN A 204 45.20 15.53 -6.04
N ALA A 205 46.03 15.62 -7.08
CA ALA A 205 45.64 15.22 -8.43
C ALA A 205 45.33 13.73 -8.53
N THR A 206 46.06 12.86 -7.83
CA THR A 206 45.75 11.43 -7.79
C THR A 206 44.42 11.14 -7.10
N VAL A 207 44.10 11.86 -6.02
CA VAL A 207 42.82 11.75 -5.30
C VAL A 207 41.67 12.17 -6.22
N TYR A 208 41.75 13.34 -6.85
CA TYR A 208 40.72 13.79 -7.80
C TYR A 208 40.48 12.80 -8.93
N LYS A 209 41.56 12.20 -9.47
CA LYS A 209 41.43 11.18 -10.52
C LYS A 209 40.71 9.93 -10.02
N ARG A 210 40.99 9.48 -8.80
CA ARG A 210 40.29 8.33 -8.19
C ARG A 210 38.81 8.66 -7.96
N ASP A 211 38.52 9.81 -7.38
CA ASP A 211 37.16 10.24 -7.06
C ASP A 211 36.32 10.39 -8.33
N MET A 212 36.89 10.99 -9.38
CA MET A 212 36.22 11.11 -10.68
C MET A 212 35.88 9.73 -11.27
N ASN A 213 36.79 8.75 -11.20
CA ASN A 213 36.52 7.40 -11.66
C ASN A 213 35.37 6.73 -10.87
N VAL A 214 35.32 6.93 -9.56
CA VAL A 214 34.23 6.42 -8.70
C VAL A 214 32.90 7.08 -9.08
N VAL A 215 32.89 8.39 -9.33
CA VAL A 215 31.68 9.11 -9.78
C VAL A 215 31.21 8.60 -11.13
N MET A 216 32.12 8.41 -12.09
CA MET A 216 31.80 7.87 -13.40
C MET A 216 31.21 6.45 -13.31
N GLN A 217 31.79 5.58 -12.48
CA GLN A 217 31.26 4.23 -12.24
C GLN A 217 29.86 4.26 -11.61
N LYS A 218 29.64 5.12 -10.60
CA LYS A 218 28.33 5.29 -9.99
C LYS A 218 27.31 5.83 -10.98
N ASN A 219 27.69 6.78 -11.84
CA ASN A 219 26.80 7.32 -12.85
C ASN A 219 26.39 6.24 -13.85
N HIS A 220 27.33 5.41 -14.30
CA HIS A 220 27.02 4.29 -15.17
C HIS A 220 26.08 3.26 -14.50
N GLN A 221 26.28 2.99 -13.21
CA GLN A 221 25.37 2.12 -12.46
C GLN A 221 23.95 2.71 -12.37
N LEU A 222 23.83 4.01 -12.11
CA LEU A 222 22.54 4.70 -12.08
C LEU A 222 21.83 4.69 -13.44
N GLU A 223 22.58 4.77 -14.55
CA GLU A 223 22.01 4.62 -15.90
C GLU A 223 21.41 3.23 -16.11
N ILE A 224 22.10 2.17 -15.65
CA ILE A 224 21.59 0.79 -15.70
C ILE A 224 20.32 0.65 -14.85
N ASP A 225 20.37 1.10 -13.59
CA ASP A 225 19.25 1.00 -12.66
C ASP A 225 18.01 1.76 -13.19
N ASN A 226 18.22 2.95 -13.79
CA ASN A 226 17.14 3.72 -14.42
C ASN A 226 16.52 2.99 -15.61
N ALA A 227 17.33 2.33 -16.44
CA ALA A 227 16.84 1.55 -17.56
C ALA A 227 16.00 0.34 -17.09
N GLU A 228 16.46 -0.37 -16.05
CA GLU A 228 15.71 -1.47 -15.45
C GLU A 228 14.37 -1.01 -14.86
N LEU A 229 14.37 0.12 -14.15
CA LEU A 229 13.15 0.69 -13.58
C LEU A 229 12.15 1.10 -14.67
N ALA A 230 12.63 1.70 -15.76
CA ALA A 230 11.79 2.05 -16.90
C ALA A 230 11.15 0.80 -17.53
N GLU A 231 11.91 -0.29 -17.67
CA GLU A 231 11.40 -1.54 -18.20
C GLU A 231 10.34 -2.17 -17.28
N ARG A 232 10.59 -2.21 -15.96
CA ARG A 232 9.62 -2.71 -14.97
C ARG A 232 8.33 -1.90 -14.98
N LEU A 233 8.42 -0.57 -15.11
CA LEU A 233 7.27 0.31 -15.21
C LEU A 233 6.43 -0.04 -16.44
N GLU A 234 7.06 -0.26 -17.58
CA GLU A 234 6.35 -0.54 -18.83
C GLU A 234 5.68 -1.92 -18.84
N ARG A 235 6.34 -2.94 -18.26
CA ARG A 235 5.72 -4.24 -18.00
C ARG A 235 4.49 -4.10 -17.10
N THR A 236 4.61 -3.37 -15.99
CA THR A 236 3.50 -3.17 -15.04
C THR A 236 2.31 -2.46 -15.69
N LYS A 237 2.56 -1.45 -16.54
CA LYS A 237 1.48 -0.80 -17.31
C LYS A 237 0.80 -1.76 -18.28
N SER A 238 1.57 -2.59 -18.97
CA SER A 238 1.04 -3.58 -19.93
C SER A 238 0.19 -4.64 -19.22
N ASP A 239 0.62 -5.09 -18.05
CA ASP A 239 -0.12 -6.04 -17.21
C ASP A 239 -1.42 -5.41 -16.69
N ALA A 240 -1.35 -4.18 -16.18
CA ALA A 240 -2.54 -3.45 -15.72
C ALA A 240 -3.55 -3.22 -16.86
N PHE A 241 -3.07 -2.94 -18.07
CA PHE A 241 -3.93 -2.81 -19.24
C PHE A 241 -4.62 -4.14 -19.59
N THR A 242 -3.86 -5.24 -19.61
CA THR A 242 -4.40 -6.59 -19.84
C THR A 242 -5.46 -6.96 -18.80
N GLN A 243 -5.17 -6.72 -17.51
CA GLN A 243 -6.12 -6.94 -16.42
C GLN A 243 -7.40 -6.13 -16.59
N LYS A 244 -7.29 -4.85 -16.98
CA LYS A 244 -8.45 -4.00 -17.24
C LYS A 244 -9.35 -4.56 -18.36
N VAL A 245 -8.76 -5.02 -19.46
CA VAL A 245 -9.51 -5.64 -20.57
C VAL A 245 -10.21 -6.92 -20.12
N ASN A 246 -9.53 -7.76 -19.33
CA ASN A 246 -10.11 -8.98 -18.79
C ASN A 246 -11.27 -8.70 -17.83
N LEU A 247 -11.13 -7.69 -16.96
CA LEU A 247 -12.20 -7.26 -16.05
C LEU A 247 -13.41 -6.73 -16.82
N GLU A 248 -13.21 -5.90 -17.85
CA GLU A 248 -14.30 -5.40 -18.69
C GLU A 248 -15.05 -6.57 -19.37
N LYS A 249 -14.33 -7.58 -19.85
CA LYS A 249 -14.93 -8.78 -20.44
C LYS A 249 -15.75 -9.57 -19.41
N ALA A 250 -15.22 -9.77 -18.20
CA ALA A 250 -15.90 -10.45 -17.12
C ALA A 250 -17.17 -9.70 -16.67
N GLU A 251 -17.11 -8.37 -16.60
CA GLU A 251 -18.26 -7.52 -16.25
C GLU A 251 -19.39 -7.63 -17.29
N LYS A 252 -19.04 -7.61 -18.59
CA LYS A 252 -20.01 -7.80 -19.67
C LYS A 252 -20.69 -9.18 -19.60
N GLU A 253 -19.92 -10.23 -19.31
CA GLU A 253 -20.48 -11.58 -19.17
C GLU A 253 -21.38 -11.69 -17.93
N SER A 254 -20.97 -11.10 -16.79
CA SER A 254 -21.80 -11.04 -15.59
C SER A 254 -23.15 -10.38 -15.85
N LYS A 255 -23.15 -9.23 -16.55
CA LYS A 255 -24.38 -8.52 -16.94
C LYS A 255 -25.26 -9.35 -17.87
N ARG A 256 -24.66 -10.15 -18.76
CA ARG A 256 -25.40 -11.06 -19.65
C ARG A 256 -26.06 -12.19 -18.86
N LEU A 257 -25.34 -12.79 -17.92
CA LEU A 257 -25.84 -13.83 -17.04
C LEU A 257 -26.96 -13.32 -16.13
N GLU A 258 -26.83 -12.11 -15.59
CA GLU A 258 -27.86 -11.47 -14.78
C GLU A 258 -29.18 -11.32 -15.56
N ARG A 259 -29.13 -10.83 -16.80
CA ARG A 259 -30.30 -10.77 -17.70
C ARG A 259 -30.86 -12.15 -18.04
N GLY A 260 -29.99 -13.14 -18.24
CA GLY A 260 -30.43 -14.52 -18.46
C GLY A 260 -31.19 -15.08 -17.27
N ASN A 261 -30.71 -14.78 -16.05
CA ASN A 261 -31.33 -15.22 -14.82
C ASN A 261 -32.70 -14.57 -14.57
N THR A 262 -32.87 -13.29 -14.91
CA THR A 262 -34.18 -12.63 -14.81
C THR A 262 -35.20 -13.27 -15.74
N VAL A 263 -34.83 -13.58 -16.99
CA VAL A 263 -35.70 -14.27 -17.96
C VAL A 263 -36.09 -15.65 -17.45
N LEU A 264 -35.14 -16.42 -16.93
CA LEU A 264 -35.42 -17.74 -16.36
C LEU A 264 -36.35 -17.67 -15.14
N MET A 265 -36.24 -16.63 -14.31
CA MET A 265 -37.18 -16.43 -13.21
C MET A 265 -38.59 -16.14 -13.70
N GLU A 266 -38.75 -15.26 -14.70
CA GLU A 266 -40.05 -14.97 -15.31
C GLU A 266 -40.68 -16.21 -15.93
N GLU A 267 -39.90 -17.02 -16.66
CA GLU A 267 -40.37 -18.28 -17.25
C GLU A 267 -40.77 -19.30 -16.17
N LYS A 268 -39.99 -19.40 -15.10
CA LYS A 268 -40.31 -20.27 -13.95
C LYS A 268 -41.64 -19.88 -13.30
N ASP A 269 -41.90 -18.58 -13.14
CA ASP A 269 -43.14 -18.10 -12.53
C ASP A 269 -44.34 -18.27 -13.49
N LYS A 270 -44.14 -18.10 -14.79
CA LYS A 270 -45.14 -18.46 -15.81
C LYS A 270 -45.52 -19.95 -15.76
N LEU A 271 -44.53 -20.84 -15.73
CA LEU A 271 -44.76 -22.28 -15.63
C LEU A 271 -45.45 -22.67 -14.32
N ARG A 272 -45.19 -21.96 -13.21
CA ARG A 272 -45.91 -22.15 -11.94
C ARG A 272 -47.39 -21.80 -12.07
N MET A 273 -47.70 -20.70 -12.75
CA MET A 273 -49.09 -20.29 -13.02
C MET A 273 -49.81 -21.30 -13.92
N GLU A 274 -49.19 -21.70 -15.04
CA GLU A 274 -49.75 -22.72 -15.95
C GLU A 274 -49.98 -24.06 -15.23
N LYS A 275 -49.04 -24.48 -14.37
CA LYS A 275 -49.19 -25.67 -13.53
C LYS A 275 -50.40 -25.55 -12.59
N ALA A 276 -50.59 -24.41 -11.93
CA ALA A 276 -51.73 -24.19 -11.04
C ALA A 276 -53.07 -24.24 -11.80
N GLU A 277 -53.13 -23.68 -13.01
CA GLU A 277 -54.32 -23.76 -13.86
C GLU A 277 -54.64 -25.18 -14.29
N LEU A 278 -53.62 -25.98 -14.66
CA LEU A 278 -53.80 -27.39 -15.02
C LEU A 278 -54.31 -28.21 -13.83
N ILE A 279 -53.79 -27.97 -12.63
CA ILE A 279 -54.27 -28.63 -11.39
C ILE A 279 -55.75 -28.30 -11.18
N LYS A 280 -56.15 -27.02 -11.30
CA LYS A 280 -57.54 -26.62 -11.15
C LYS A 280 -58.46 -27.27 -12.18
N LYS A 281 -58.03 -27.38 -13.44
CA LYS A 281 -58.79 -28.09 -14.49
C LYS A 281 -58.94 -29.57 -14.18
N LEU A 282 -57.88 -30.21 -13.69
CA LEU A 282 -57.92 -31.61 -13.26
C LEU A 282 -58.96 -31.82 -12.15
N GLU A 283 -58.91 -31.01 -11.09
CA GLU A 283 -59.86 -31.05 -9.97
C GLU A 283 -61.32 -30.87 -10.42
N THR A 284 -61.57 -29.94 -11.36
CA THR A 284 -62.92 -29.77 -11.93
C THR A 284 -63.37 -30.98 -12.74
N SER A 285 -62.49 -31.56 -13.57
CA SER A 285 -62.82 -32.73 -14.37
C SER A 285 -63.06 -33.99 -13.52
N GLU A 286 -62.29 -34.17 -12.45
CA GLU A 286 -62.51 -35.23 -11.46
C GLU A 286 -63.84 -35.03 -10.73
N SER A 287 -64.15 -33.80 -10.31
CA SER A 287 -65.43 -33.47 -9.67
C SER A 287 -66.63 -33.75 -10.58
N ASP A 288 -66.53 -33.40 -11.86
CA ASP A 288 -67.58 -33.65 -12.85
C ASP A 288 -67.73 -35.14 -13.14
N ALA A 289 -66.62 -35.89 -13.24
CA ALA A 289 -66.65 -37.33 -13.41
C ALA A 289 -67.29 -38.05 -12.21
N ILE A 290 -67.04 -37.57 -10.98
CA ILE A 290 -67.68 -38.09 -9.76
C ILE A 290 -69.20 -37.82 -9.81
N ARG A 291 -69.62 -36.61 -10.18
CA ARG A 291 -71.06 -36.28 -10.32
C ARG A 291 -71.76 -37.17 -11.34
N GLN A 292 -71.16 -37.34 -12.53
CA GLN A 292 -71.73 -38.21 -13.57
C GLN A 292 -71.87 -39.66 -13.11
N LYS A 293 -70.89 -40.21 -12.37
CA LYS A 293 -71.00 -41.55 -11.78
C LYS A 293 -72.14 -41.65 -10.77
N LEU A 294 -72.31 -40.63 -9.93
CA LEU A 294 -73.38 -40.56 -8.94
C LEU A 294 -74.77 -40.48 -9.58
N ASP A 295 -74.89 -39.74 -10.68
CA ASP A 295 -76.14 -39.62 -11.43
C ASP A 295 -76.48 -40.93 -12.16
N LEU A 296 -75.49 -41.61 -12.73
CA LEU A 296 -75.65 -42.96 -13.31
C LEU A 296 -76.06 -43.99 -12.26
N GLU A 297 -75.43 -43.99 -11.08
CA GLU A 297 -75.78 -44.93 -10.00
C GLU A 297 -77.20 -44.69 -9.44
N LYS A 298 -77.69 -43.45 -9.46
CA LYS A 298 -79.09 -43.15 -9.13
C LYS A 298 -80.05 -43.68 -10.18
N ALA A 299 -79.73 -43.50 -11.47
CA ALA A 299 -80.56 -43.98 -12.57
C ALA A 299 -80.64 -45.52 -12.64
N GLU A 300 -79.62 -46.25 -12.17
CA GLU A 300 -79.65 -47.72 -12.06
C GLU A 300 -80.47 -48.24 -10.86
N LYS A 301 -80.81 -47.38 -9.89
CA LYS A 301 -81.55 -47.75 -8.68
C LYS A 301 -83.05 -47.40 -8.74
N GLU A 302 -83.50 -46.70 -9.78
CA GLU A 302 -84.91 -46.49 -10.12
C GLU A 302 -85.42 -47.57 -11.08
#